data_AF-A0A974WU79-F1
#
_entry.id   AF-A0A974WU79-F1
#
_cell.length_a   1.000
_cell.length_b   1.000
_cell.length_c   1.000
_cell.angle_alpha   90.00
_cell.angle_beta   90.00
_cell.angle_gamma   90.00
#
_symmetry.space_group_name_H-M   'P 1'
#
loop_
_entity.id
_entity.type
_entity.pdbx_description
1 polymer ?
#
loop_
_entity_poly.entity_id
_entity_poly.type
_entity_poly.pdbx_seq_one_letter_code
_entity_poly.pdbx_strand_id
1 'polypeptide(L)'
;MKLTQKVGFTLFSGLLMLLVCGCSSDDMSGNKQIKAMREDFKRLKNPESAIPKVREYASEKLSDITNQELELISREKPVIRHNYDGTEYSFVWKNKEGQNIEVLTTPPPCEPIAVYRVRRVYYP
;
A
#
# COMPACT_ATOMS: atom_id res chain seq x y z
N MET A 1 -15.85 11.55 67.34
CA MET A 1 -15.92 12.96 67.81
C MET A 1 -14.64 13.67 67.42
N LYS A 2 -14.74 14.83 66.73
CA LYS A 2 -13.72 15.89 66.49
C LYS A 2 -12.51 15.46 65.65
N LEU A 3 -12.39 15.79 64.35
CA LEU A 3 -12.43 17.10 63.68
C LEU A 3 -11.46 18.10 64.31
N THR A 4 -10.27 18.25 63.71
CA THR A 4 -9.65 19.57 63.54
C THR A 4 -8.59 19.55 62.44
N GLN A 5 -8.96 20.27 61.40
CA GLN A 5 -8.22 20.80 60.28
C GLN A 5 -7.15 21.81 60.75
N LYS A 6 -5.97 21.82 60.13
CA LYS A 6 -5.06 22.98 60.17
C LYS A 6 -4.51 23.23 58.77
N VAL A 7 -4.89 24.39 58.25
CA VAL A 7 -4.50 24.98 56.97
C VAL A 7 -3.41 26.01 57.26
N GLY A 8 -2.40 26.10 56.40
CA GLY A 8 -1.44 27.20 56.37
C GLY A 8 -0.27 26.84 55.45
N PHE A 9 -0.28 27.23 54.18
CA PHE A 9 0.04 28.54 53.58
C PHE A 9 1.44 28.51 52.93
N THR A 10 1.40 28.50 51.59
CA THR A 10 2.37 29.06 50.62
C THR A 10 3.85 28.73 50.73
N LEU A 11 4.36 28.08 49.67
CA LEU A 11 5.55 28.54 48.98
C LEU A 11 5.33 28.41 47.46
N PHE A 12 5.03 29.56 46.87
CA PHE A 12 5.25 29.85 45.45
C PHE A 12 6.73 29.61 45.13
N SER A 13 7.03 28.78 44.15
CA SER A 13 8.13 28.97 43.18
C SER A 13 8.29 27.69 42.37
N GLY A 14 8.49 27.85 41.07
CA GLY A 14 9.20 26.81 40.31
C GLY A 14 8.46 26.28 39.11
N LEU A 15 8.53 27.06 38.04
CA LEU A 15 8.95 26.55 36.74
C LEU A 15 7.94 25.71 35.96
N LEU A 16 7.07 26.47 35.28
CA LEU A 16 6.70 26.29 33.88
C LEU A 16 7.84 25.62 33.07
N MET A 17 7.77 24.30 32.90
CA MET A 17 8.49 23.57 31.84
C MET A 17 7.45 23.11 30.82
N LEU A 18 7.12 24.04 29.93
CA LEU A 18 6.54 23.78 28.62
C LEU A 18 7.51 22.88 27.85
N LEU A 19 7.39 21.56 28.03
CA LEU A 19 7.90 20.61 27.05
C LEU A 19 6.89 20.55 25.90
N VAL A 20 6.95 21.59 25.07
CA VAL A 20 6.55 21.51 23.68
C VAL A 20 7.58 20.61 23.00
N CYS A 21 7.42 19.29 23.16
CA CYS A 21 8.06 18.35 22.26
C CYS A 21 7.40 18.58 20.90
N GLY A 22 7.98 19.50 20.12
CA GLY A 22 7.74 19.57 18.70
C GLY A 22 8.12 18.21 18.13
N CYS A 23 7.11 17.43 17.74
CA CYS A 23 7.27 16.45 16.69
C CYS A 23 7.64 17.24 15.43
N SER A 24 8.95 17.46 15.26
CA SER A 24 9.51 17.83 13.97
C SER A 24 9.37 16.59 13.10
N SER A 25 8.17 16.42 12.54
CA SER A 25 7.90 15.41 11.53
C SER A 25 8.77 15.77 10.33
N ASP A 26 9.87 15.06 10.18
CA ASP A 26 10.74 15.10 9.00
C ASP A 26 9.95 14.53 7.80
N ASP A 27 9.02 15.33 7.29
CA ASP A 27 8.15 15.05 6.12
C ASP A 27 8.92 15.06 4.79
N MET A 28 10.26 15.22 4.84
CA MET A 28 11.12 15.27 3.67
C MET A 28 11.53 13.89 3.14
N SER A 29 11.38 12.81 3.93
CA SER A 29 11.79 11.46 3.52
C SER A 29 10.79 10.81 2.54
N GLY A 30 9.50 10.81 2.88
CA GLY A 30 8.45 10.18 2.05
C GLY A 30 8.29 10.85 0.69
N ASN A 31 8.35 12.18 0.64
CA ASN A 31 8.23 12.95 -0.60
C ASN A 31 9.37 12.65 -1.60
N LYS A 32 10.59 12.42 -1.11
CA LYS A 32 11.73 12.03 -1.97
C LYS A 32 11.54 10.62 -2.54
N GLN A 33 11.04 9.68 -1.74
CA GLN A 33 10.79 8.31 -2.18
C GLN A 33 9.69 8.23 -3.25
N ILE A 34 8.56 8.91 -3.06
CA ILE A 34 7.46 8.95 -4.04
C ILE A 34 7.94 9.57 -5.36
N LYS A 35 8.76 10.63 -5.29
CA LYS A 35 9.33 11.25 -6.49
C LYS A 35 10.24 10.28 -7.24
N ALA A 36 11.10 9.56 -6.54
CA ALA A 36 11.96 8.54 -7.14
C ALA A 36 11.15 7.41 -7.80
N MET A 37 10.11 6.90 -7.12
CA MET A 37 9.19 5.91 -7.67
C MET A 37 8.51 6.39 -8.96
N ARG A 38 8.07 7.65 -9.00
CA ARG A 38 7.49 8.27 -10.21
C ARG A 38 8.52 8.39 -11.34
N GLU A 39 9.78 8.67 -11.03
CA GLU A 39 10.85 8.70 -12.03
C GLU A 39 11.18 7.31 -12.56
N ASP A 40 11.20 6.28 -11.71
CA ASP A 40 11.32 4.87 -12.11
C ASP A 40 10.17 4.44 -13.01
N PHE A 41 8.95 4.86 -12.65
CA PHE A 41 7.76 4.65 -13.46
C PHE A 41 7.87 5.36 -14.81
N LYS A 42 8.35 6.62 -14.88
CA LYS A 42 8.58 7.33 -16.14
C LYS A 42 9.67 6.72 -17.02
N ARG A 43 10.66 6.06 -16.41
CA ARG A 43 11.74 5.34 -17.11
C ARG A 43 11.30 3.99 -17.71
N LEU A 44 10.07 3.59 -17.41
CA LEU A 44 9.29 2.45 -17.93
C LEU A 44 10.01 1.50 -18.90
N LYS A 45 10.53 0.41 -18.32
CA LYS A 45 10.66 -0.88 -18.99
C LYS A 45 9.25 -1.46 -19.17
N ASN A 46 8.97 -1.98 -20.38
CA ASN A 46 7.70 -2.61 -20.75
C ASN A 46 7.11 -3.49 -19.62
N PRO A 47 5.99 -3.11 -18.97
CA PRO A 47 5.43 -3.83 -17.83
C PRO A 47 4.94 -5.23 -18.22
N GLU A 48 4.74 -5.49 -19.52
CA GLU A 48 4.43 -6.82 -20.03
C GLU A 48 5.55 -7.84 -19.77
N SER A 49 6.78 -7.38 -19.60
CA SER A 49 7.90 -8.27 -19.24
C SER A 49 7.74 -8.93 -17.86
N ALA A 50 6.91 -8.36 -16.99
CA ALA A 50 6.60 -8.93 -15.67
C ALA A 50 5.51 -10.01 -15.70
N ILE A 51 4.77 -10.17 -16.81
CA ILE A 51 3.62 -11.10 -16.90
C ILE A 51 3.96 -12.52 -16.44
N PRO A 52 5.10 -13.14 -16.84
CA PRO A 52 5.43 -14.49 -16.37
C PRO A 52 5.49 -14.60 -14.84
N LYS A 53 6.16 -13.64 -14.20
CA LYS A 53 6.32 -13.59 -12.73
C LYS A 53 5.01 -13.31 -12.01
N VAL A 54 4.19 -12.42 -12.56
CA VAL A 54 2.86 -12.10 -12.03
C VAL A 54 1.93 -13.32 -12.10
N ARG A 55 2.00 -14.12 -13.19
CA ARG A 55 1.22 -15.37 -13.33
C ARG A 55 1.62 -16.42 -12.30
N GLU A 56 2.92 -16.62 -12.13
CA GLU A 56 3.48 -17.53 -11.12
C GLU A 56 3.01 -17.11 -9.73
N TYR A 57 3.19 -15.84 -9.37
CA TYR A 57 2.75 -15.29 -8.08
C TYR A 57 1.25 -15.48 -7.84
N ALA A 58 0.40 -15.19 -8.84
CA ALA A 58 -1.04 -15.38 -8.73
C ALA A 58 -1.40 -16.86 -8.48
N SER A 59 -0.75 -17.77 -9.20
CA SER A 59 -1.00 -19.21 -9.09
C SER A 59 -0.57 -19.77 -7.74
N GLU A 60 0.47 -19.21 -7.13
CA GLU A 60 0.99 -19.64 -5.83
C GLU A 60 0.26 -19.02 -4.64
N LYS A 61 -0.14 -17.74 -4.74
CA LYS A 61 -0.61 -16.94 -3.60
C LYS A 61 -2.12 -16.79 -3.54
N LEU A 62 -2.82 -17.04 -4.63
CA LEU A 62 -4.28 -16.99 -4.62
C LEU A 62 -4.82 -18.23 -3.91
N SER A 63 -5.38 -18.05 -2.71
CA SER A 63 -5.99 -19.13 -1.96
C SER A 63 -7.19 -19.72 -2.71
N ASP A 64 -7.34 -21.04 -2.64
CA ASP A 64 -8.45 -21.78 -3.25
C ASP A 64 -8.64 -21.44 -4.74
N ILE A 65 -7.55 -21.32 -5.48
CA ILE A 65 -7.59 -21.09 -6.92
C ILE A 65 -8.32 -22.24 -7.62
N THR A 66 -9.33 -21.90 -8.41
CA THR A 66 -10.06 -22.89 -9.21
C THR A 66 -9.30 -23.21 -10.50
N ASN A 67 -9.57 -24.38 -11.08
CA ASN A 67 -8.99 -24.76 -12.38
C ASN A 67 -9.31 -23.75 -13.49
N GLN A 68 -10.50 -23.14 -13.45
CA GLN A 68 -10.91 -22.13 -14.41
C GLN A 68 -10.10 -20.84 -14.27
N GLU A 69 -9.81 -20.41 -13.04
CA GLU A 69 -8.98 -19.23 -12.78
C GLU A 69 -7.52 -19.48 -13.15
N LEU A 70 -7.00 -20.67 -12.88
CA LEU A 70 -5.65 -21.07 -13.29
C LEU A 70 -5.51 -21.10 -14.82
N GLU A 71 -6.51 -21.64 -15.53
CA GLU A 71 -6.56 -21.61 -17.00
C GLU A 71 -6.63 -20.17 -17.52
N LEU A 72 -7.46 -19.32 -16.90
CA LEU A 72 -7.57 -17.89 -17.24
C LEU A 72 -6.22 -17.18 -17.08
N ILE A 73 -5.55 -17.32 -15.92
CA ILE A 73 -4.27 -16.68 -15.62
C ILE A 73 -3.18 -17.15 -16.60
N SER A 74 -3.12 -18.46 -16.86
CA SER A 74 -2.06 -19.05 -17.70
C SER A 74 -2.19 -18.72 -19.18
N ARG A 75 -3.42 -18.57 -19.70
CA ARG A 75 -3.66 -18.35 -21.13
C ARG A 75 -3.84 -16.88 -21.47
N GLU A 76 -4.70 -16.18 -20.74
CA GLU A 76 -5.10 -14.83 -21.11
C GLU A 76 -4.07 -13.79 -20.70
N LYS A 77 -3.93 -12.75 -21.52
CA LYS A 77 -3.10 -11.60 -21.20
C LYS A 77 -3.85 -10.69 -20.23
N PRO A 78 -3.26 -10.29 -19.09
CA PRO A 78 -3.92 -9.37 -18.17
C PRO A 78 -4.06 -7.99 -18.80
N VAL A 79 -5.11 -7.28 -18.41
CA VAL A 79 -5.18 -5.82 -18.60
C VAL A 79 -4.23 -5.18 -17.59
N ILE A 80 -3.27 -4.41 -18.07
CA ILE A 80 -2.31 -3.71 -17.21
C ILE A 80 -2.80 -2.28 -16.98
N ARG A 81 -2.95 -1.92 -15.71
CA ARG A 81 -3.32 -0.57 -15.25
C ARG A 81 -2.26 -0.06 -14.28
N HIS A 82 -2.34 1.22 -13.96
CA HIS A 82 -1.56 1.82 -12.90
C HIS A 82 -2.42 2.80 -12.13
N ASN A 83 -2.05 3.05 -10.88
CA ASN A 83 -2.70 4.05 -10.07
C ASN A 83 -2.34 5.47 -10.55
N TYR A 84 -3.16 6.47 -10.18
CA TYR A 84 -2.96 7.86 -10.56
C TYR A 84 -1.56 8.38 -10.22
N ASP A 85 -1.02 7.94 -9.08
CA ASP A 85 0.29 8.37 -8.60
C ASP A 85 1.48 7.73 -9.31
N GLY A 86 1.25 6.72 -10.16
CA GLY A 86 2.31 6.00 -10.88
C GLY A 86 3.26 5.29 -9.93
N THR A 87 2.74 4.75 -8.83
CA THR A 87 3.51 4.03 -7.82
C THR A 87 3.23 2.53 -7.84
N GLU A 88 2.23 2.07 -8.59
CA GLU A 88 1.84 0.66 -8.64
C GLU A 88 1.35 0.29 -10.05
N TYR A 89 1.64 -0.93 -10.48
CA TYR A 89 0.89 -1.56 -11.57
C TYR A 89 -0.10 -2.59 -11.03
N SER A 90 -1.20 -2.68 -11.76
CA SER A 90 -2.26 -3.67 -11.56
C SER A 90 -2.37 -4.54 -12.80
N PHE A 91 -2.24 -5.84 -12.62
CA PHE A 91 -2.42 -6.85 -13.65
C PHE A 91 -3.73 -7.57 -13.40
N VAL A 92 -4.68 -7.43 -14.32
CA VAL A 92 -6.07 -7.80 -14.09
C VAL A 92 -6.55 -8.83 -15.10
N TRP A 93 -7.03 -9.97 -14.62
CA TRP A 93 -7.81 -10.92 -15.39
C TRP A 93 -9.27 -10.84 -14.97
N LYS A 94 -10.19 -10.79 -15.94
CA LYS A 94 -11.62 -10.79 -15.67
C LYS A 94 -12.20 -12.16 -16.01
N ASN A 95 -12.85 -12.81 -15.05
CA ASN A 95 -13.54 -14.07 -15.29
C ASN A 95 -14.91 -13.83 -15.95
N LYS A 96 -15.54 -14.91 -16.44
CA LYS A 96 -16.84 -14.85 -17.12
C LYS A 96 -17.99 -14.42 -16.20
N GLU A 97 -17.82 -14.58 -14.89
CA GLU A 97 -18.79 -14.18 -13.86
C GLU A 97 -18.67 -12.69 -13.48
N GLY A 98 -17.72 -11.98 -14.08
CA GLY A 98 -17.50 -10.55 -13.85
C GLY A 98 -16.67 -10.22 -12.61
N GLN A 99 -16.10 -11.22 -11.93
CA GLN A 99 -15.07 -11.02 -10.91
C GLN A 99 -13.70 -10.84 -11.57
N ASN A 100 -12.81 -10.09 -10.92
CA ASN A 100 -11.45 -9.90 -11.38
C ASN A 100 -10.46 -10.56 -10.43
N ILE A 101 -9.40 -11.12 -10.99
CA ILE A 101 -8.17 -11.45 -10.28
C ILE A 101 -7.20 -10.32 -10.57
N GLU A 102 -6.76 -9.65 -9.52
CA GLU A 102 -5.88 -8.51 -9.59
C GLU A 102 -4.58 -8.83 -8.85
N VAL A 103 -3.45 -8.62 -9.53
CA VAL A 103 -2.12 -8.65 -8.91
C VAL A 103 -1.55 -7.24 -8.90
N LEU A 104 -1.18 -6.76 -7.71
CA LEU A 104 -0.50 -5.48 -7.52
C LEU A 104 1.01 -5.69 -7.53
N THR A 105 1.71 -4.78 -8.18
CA THR A 105 3.18 -4.78 -8.23
C THR A 105 3.74 -3.41 -7.90
N THR A 106 4.98 -3.37 -7.41
CA THR A 106 5.76 -2.13 -7.28
C THR A 106 5.96 -1.46 -8.65
N PRO A 107 6.51 -0.23 -8.73
CA PRO A 107 7.09 0.27 -9.97
C PRO A 107 8.22 -0.66 -10.47
N PRO A 108 8.76 -0.45 -11.68
CA PRO A 108 9.86 -1.24 -12.22
C PRO A 108 10.95 -1.44 -11.15
N PRO A 109 11.31 -2.69 -10.83
CA PRO A 109 11.19 -3.90 -11.65
C PRO A 109 9.85 -4.68 -11.60
N CYS A 110 8.76 -4.08 -11.11
CA CYS A 110 7.41 -4.67 -11.12
C CYS A 110 7.33 -5.94 -10.27
N GLU A 111 7.78 -5.86 -9.03
CA GLU A 111 7.73 -6.96 -8.07
C GLU A 111 6.30 -7.16 -7.57
N PRO A 112 5.70 -8.37 -7.68
CA PRO A 112 4.37 -8.64 -7.14
C PRO A 112 4.34 -8.50 -5.61
N ILE A 113 3.36 -7.77 -5.11
CA ILE A 113 3.17 -7.49 -3.68
C ILE A 113 1.95 -8.23 -3.16
N ALA A 114 0.88 -8.31 -3.95
CA ALA A 114 -0.38 -8.89 -3.51
C ALA A 114 -1.24 -9.41 -4.67
N VAL A 115 -2.11 -10.37 -4.36
CA VAL A 115 -3.11 -10.91 -5.28
C VAL A 115 -4.48 -10.96 -4.60
N TYR A 116 -5.53 -10.54 -5.31
CA TYR A 116 -6.88 -10.44 -4.77
C TYR A 116 -7.94 -10.86 -5.79
N ARG A 117 -9.09 -11.34 -5.28
CA ARG A 117 -10.34 -11.36 -6.04
C ARG A 117 -11.13 -10.10 -5.74
N VAL A 118 -11.38 -9.28 -6.76
CA VAL A 118 -12.09 -8.01 -6.62
C VAL A 118 -13.27 -7.92 -7.58
N ARG A 119 -14.41 -7.41 -7.11
CA ARG A 119 -15.58 -7.15 -7.99
C ARG A 119 -15.32 -5.99 -8.94
N ARG A 120 -14.52 -5.01 -8.49
CA ARG A 120 -14.10 -3.85 -9.26
C ARG A 120 -12.67 -3.52 -8.87
N VAL A 121 -11.89 -3.15 -9.86
CA VAL A 121 -10.56 -2.57 -9.67
C VAL A 121 -10.75 -1.10 -9.34
N TYR A 122 -10.32 -0.67 -8.16
CA TYR A 122 -10.49 0.71 -7.71
C TYR A 122 -9.20 1.49 -7.91
N TYR A 123 -9.15 2.28 -8.98
CA TYR A 123 -8.19 3.36 -9.13
C TYR A 123 -8.99 4.63 -9.44
N PRO A 124 -8.96 5.66 -8.58
CA PRO A 124 -9.59 6.94 -8.85
C PRO A 124 -8.95 7.66 -10.04
#